data_AF-A0A944IXL5-F1
#
_entry.id   AF-A0A944IXL5-F1
#
_cell.length_a   1.000
_cell.length_b   1.000
_cell.length_c   1.000
_cell.angle_alpha   90.00
_cell.angle_beta   90.00
_cell.angle_gamma   90.00
#
_symmetry.space_group_name_H-M   'P 1'
#
loop_
_entity.id
_entity.type
_entity.pdbx_description
1 polymer ?
#
loop_
_entity_poly.entity_id
_entity_poly.type
_entity_poly.pdbx_seq_one_letter_code
_entity_poly.pdbx_strand_id
1 'polypeptide(L)'
;MIEVDSLAVWLDREPMDEEDIKTERDAAIALATGEYPPRATDSSDEEEEDDDDRYKQRDRYDRARNVRSRRHEHWRRLHSHLTRSNEAVGEYPFLAPWADGLQSRLTTVLDKERRAFAALVQPDRLLEAAAVRVLPTPQFTADPAFTGLGAEADKTLRRAWHEWSRRAMWSWRRLEDHDYAVYTVVSDAFGRRRKGRPEAHASIDQLTADWIRQAREEASRPVSTPWQLVAVKAPALPRTHYSEPERDALTLWEASVIATYQVAFNRKAGTAALLVPHLVAEQLLSCASIDMPVQRLAPDGNALSAEMLLEQWDHESFTCS
;
A
#
# COMPACT_ATOMS: atom_id res chain seq x y z
N MET A 1 -25.34 27.62 13.00
CA MET A 1 -25.91 26.85 11.88
C MET A 1 -24.83 26.82 10.81
N ILE A 2 -23.85 25.92 10.98
CA ILE A 2 -22.79 25.73 9.99
C ILE A 2 -23.47 25.00 8.84
N GLU A 3 -23.51 25.64 7.67
CA GLU A 3 -24.27 25.17 6.51
C GLU A 3 -23.89 23.73 6.16
N VAL A 4 -24.92 22.89 6.07
CA VAL A 4 -24.86 21.54 5.47
C VAL A 4 -24.29 21.61 4.04
N ASP A 5 -24.35 22.79 3.39
CA ASP A 5 -23.74 23.07 2.08
C ASP A 5 -22.21 23.01 2.12
N SER A 6 -21.57 23.30 3.26
CA SER A 6 -20.11 23.10 3.40
C SER A 6 -19.74 21.62 3.47
N LEU A 7 -20.64 20.76 3.96
CA LEU A 7 -20.48 19.30 3.91
C LEU A 7 -20.80 18.75 2.52
N ALA A 8 -21.68 19.39 1.75
CA ALA A 8 -21.92 19.04 0.34
C ALA A 8 -20.64 19.25 -0.49
N VAL A 9 -19.90 20.35 -0.32
CA VAL A 9 -18.62 20.56 -1.03
C VAL A 9 -17.56 19.49 -0.72
N TRP A 10 -17.65 18.81 0.44
CA TRP A 10 -16.72 17.76 0.86
C TRP A 10 -17.23 16.33 0.60
N LEU A 11 -18.54 16.10 0.56
CA LEU A 11 -19.19 14.80 0.36
C LEU A 11 -19.67 14.60 -1.08
N ASP A 12 -20.13 15.67 -1.73
CA ASP A 12 -20.49 15.73 -3.13
C ASP A 12 -19.27 16.21 -3.92
N ARG A 13 -18.34 15.29 -4.18
CA ARG A 13 -17.57 15.40 -5.43
C ARG A 13 -18.60 15.50 -6.55
N GLU A 14 -18.43 16.46 -7.46
CA GLU A 14 -19.24 16.53 -8.67
C GLU A 14 -19.36 15.12 -9.27
N PRO A 15 -20.56 14.73 -9.73
CA PRO A 15 -20.75 13.40 -10.29
C PRO A 15 -19.68 13.20 -11.36
N MET A 16 -18.86 12.15 -11.19
CA MET A 16 -17.80 11.84 -12.14
C MET A 16 -18.39 11.85 -13.54
N ASP A 17 -17.90 12.75 -14.37
CA ASP A 17 -18.26 12.77 -15.77
C ASP A 17 -17.62 11.57 -16.49
N GLU A 18 -17.98 11.41 -17.76
CA GLU A 18 -17.45 10.32 -18.57
C GLU A 18 -15.92 10.40 -18.74
N GLU A 19 -15.37 11.61 -18.71
CA GLU A 19 -13.93 11.86 -18.82
C GLU A 19 -13.18 11.42 -17.55
N ASP A 20 -13.72 11.70 -16.37
CA ASP A 20 -13.24 11.22 -15.08
C ASP A 20 -13.21 9.69 -15.05
N ILE A 21 -14.31 9.04 -15.45
CA ILE A 21 -14.40 7.57 -15.49
C ILE A 21 -13.37 6.99 -16.46
N LYS A 22 -13.20 7.60 -17.63
CA LYS A 22 -12.22 7.18 -18.64
C LYS A 22 -10.80 7.35 -18.10
N THR A 23 -10.51 8.46 -17.43
CA THR A 23 -9.21 8.75 -16.81
C THR A 23 -8.86 7.72 -15.74
N GLU A 24 -9.83 7.30 -14.92
CA GLU A 24 -9.59 6.27 -13.90
C GLU A 24 -9.37 4.88 -14.48
N ARG A 25 -10.15 4.52 -15.51
CA ARG A 25 -9.93 3.26 -16.22
C ARG A 25 -8.56 3.24 -16.88
N ASP A 26 -8.16 4.34 -17.53
CA ASP A 26 -6.84 4.47 -18.11
C ASP A 26 -5.73 4.36 -17.06
N ALA A 27 -5.91 5.02 -15.91
CA ALA A 27 -4.99 4.93 -14.78
C ALA A 27 -4.88 3.49 -14.25
N ALA A 28 -5.99 2.78 -14.10
CA ALA A 28 -6.00 1.38 -13.67
C ALA A 28 -5.25 0.48 -14.65
N ILE A 29 -5.46 0.68 -15.96
CA ILE A 29 -4.76 -0.06 -17.03
C ILE A 29 -3.26 0.22 -17.00
N ALA A 30 -2.85 1.49 -16.93
CA ALA A 30 -1.44 1.87 -16.85
C ALA A 30 -0.79 1.32 -15.58
N LEU A 31 -1.46 1.44 -14.43
CA LEU A 31 -0.93 0.92 -13.17
C LEU A 31 -0.91 -0.60 -13.13
N ALA A 32 -1.75 -1.31 -13.89
CA ALA A 32 -1.65 -2.76 -14.04
C ALA A 32 -0.33 -3.19 -14.69
N THR A 33 0.25 -2.37 -15.58
CA THR A 33 1.54 -2.61 -16.26
C THR A 33 2.76 -2.06 -15.53
N GLY A 34 2.62 -1.27 -14.46
CA GLY A 34 3.72 -0.83 -13.59
C GLY A 34 3.60 0.62 -13.11
N GLU A 35 4.61 1.13 -12.41
CA GLU A 35 4.66 2.56 -12.03
C GLU A 35 5.23 3.44 -13.15
N TYR A 36 6.00 2.84 -14.05
CA TYR A 36 6.69 3.51 -15.13
C TYR A 36 6.45 2.77 -16.45
N PRO A 37 6.62 3.46 -17.59
CA PRO A 37 6.72 2.79 -18.88
C PRO A 37 7.69 1.61 -18.82
N PRO A 38 7.36 0.46 -19.44
CA PRO A 38 8.31 -0.63 -19.60
C PRO A 38 9.59 -0.08 -20.22
N ARG A 39 10.75 -0.45 -19.69
CA ARG A 39 12.02 -0.17 -20.39
C ARG A 39 11.96 -0.92 -21.72
N ALA A 40 12.23 -0.24 -22.83
CA ALA A 40 12.42 -0.90 -24.10
C ALA A 40 13.45 -2.03 -23.89
N THR A 41 13.00 -3.27 -24.05
CA THR A 41 13.92 -4.39 -24.13
C THR A 41 14.78 -4.19 -25.37
N ASP A 42 16.04 -4.66 -25.36
CA ASP A 42 16.94 -4.73 -26.53
C ASP A 42 16.38 -5.67 -27.63
N SER A 43 15.11 -5.55 -28.00
CA SER A 43 14.58 -6.08 -29.24
C SER A 43 15.12 -5.18 -30.35
N SER A 44 16.03 -5.77 -31.11
CA SER A 44 16.69 -5.24 -32.29
C SER A 44 15.71 -4.87 -33.41
N ASP A 45 14.92 -3.83 -33.19
CA ASP A 45 14.28 -3.00 -34.19
C ASP A 45 14.22 -1.61 -33.55
N GLU A 46 15.32 -0.85 -33.71
CA GLU A 46 15.37 0.59 -33.46
C GLU A 46 14.46 1.31 -34.47
N GLU A 47 13.15 1.14 -34.32
CA GLU A 47 12.25 2.22 -34.68
C GLU A 47 12.44 3.27 -33.59
N GLU A 48 13.04 4.40 -33.95
CA GLU A 48 13.09 5.60 -33.12
C GLU A 48 11.65 5.92 -32.69
N GLU A 49 11.21 5.43 -31.52
CA GLU A 49 10.04 5.97 -30.86
C GLU A 49 10.24 7.48 -30.80
N ASP A 50 9.35 8.21 -31.47
CA ASP A 50 9.33 9.67 -31.45
C ASP A 50 9.42 10.12 -29.98
N ASP A 51 10.34 11.04 -29.68
CA ASP A 51 10.55 11.55 -28.32
C ASP A 51 9.19 11.98 -27.71
N ASP A 52 8.30 12.54 -28.53
CA ASP A 52 6.93 12.92 -28.17
C ASP A 52 6.10 11.76 -27.64
N ASP A 53 6.23 10.55 -28.18
CA ASP A 53 5.47 9.38 -27.74
C ASP A 53 5.99 8.84 -26.41
N ARG A 54 7.31 8.90 -26.18
CA ARG A 54 7.89 8.60 -24.86
C ARG A 54 7.45 9.60 -23.80
N TYR A 55 7.40 10.90 -24.13
CA TYR A 55 6.89 11.93 -23.23
C TYR A 55 5.41 11.68 -22.88
N LYS A 56 4.55 11.43 -23.88
CA LYS A 56 3.12 11.12 -23.65
C LYS A 56 2.94 9.88 -22.78
N GLN A 57 3.76 8.84 -22.99
CA GLN A 57 3.69 7.63 -22.20
C GLN A 57 4.09 7.91 -20.75
N ARG A 58 5.17 8.64 -20.52
CA ARG A 58 5.57 9.05 -19.17
C ARG A 58 4.49 9.88 -18.48
N ASP A 59 3.92 10.86 -19.17
CA ASP A 59 2.83 11.68 -18.66
C ASP A 59 1.59 10.85 -18.28
N ARG A 60 1.30 9.78 -19.04
CA ARG A 60 0.20 8.85 -18.73
C ARG A 60 0.42 8.15 -17.39
N TYR A 61 1.63 7.62 -17.14
CA TYR A 61 1.95 6.99 -15.85
C TYR A 61 1.97 8.02 -14.72
N ASP A 62 2.49 9.22 -14.96
CA ASP A 62 2.50 10.31 -13.97
C ASP A 62 1.06 10.68 -13.57
N ARG A 63 0.15 10.82 -14.55
CA ARG A 63 -1.29 11.01 -14.28
C ARG A 63 -1.87 9.83 -13.51
N ALA A 64 -1.59 8.60 -13.90
CA ALA A 64 -2.12 7.41 -13.24
C ALA A 64 -1.69 7.33 -11.75
N ARG A 65 -0.41 7.61 -11.46
CA ARG A 65 0.10 7.68 -10.09
C ARG A 65 -0.58 8.78 -9.29
N ASN A 66 -0.78 9.96 -9.89
CA ASN A 66 -1.50 11.07 -9.25
C ASN A 66 -2.96 10.73 -8.94
N VAL A 67 -3.66 10.05 -9.85
CA VAL A 67 -5.04 9.58 -9.62
C VAL A 67 -5.09 8.64 -8.41
N ARG A 68 -4.20 7.63 -8.35
CA ARG A 68 -4.14 6.71 -7.20
C ARG A 68 -3.82 7.42 -5.89
N SER A 69 -2.83 8.31 -5.88
CA SER A 69 -2.47 9.08 -4.67
C SER A 69 -3.63 9.95 -4.19
N ARG A 70 -4.35 10.62 -5.10
CA ARG A 70 -5.53 11.43 -4.74
C ARG A 70 -6.66 10.58 -4.17
N ARG A 71 -6.93 9.40 -4.77
CA ARG A 71 -7.96 8.47 -4.27
C ARG A 71 -7.59 7.92 -2.89
N HIS A 72 -6.33 7.57 -2.68
CA HIS A 72 -5.80 7.18 -1.38
C HIS A 72 -5.99 8.29 -0.33
N GLU A 73 -5.49 9.49 -0.59
CA GLU A 73 -5.58 10.63 0.33
C GLU A 73 -7.03 10.98 0.67
N HIS A 74 -7.91 11.00 -0.34
CA HIS A 74 -9.32 11.34 -0.15
C HIS A 74 -10.05 10.28 0.70
N TRP A 75 -9.86 9.00 0.39
CA TRP A 75 -10.40 7.90 1.20
C TRP A 75 -9.92 7.98 2.66
N ARG A 76 -8.63 8.24 2.89
CA ARG A 76 -8.06 8.38 4.25
C ARG A 76 -8.61 9.59 5.01
N ARG A 77 -8.82 10.72 4.33
CA ARG A 77 -9.48 11.89 4.94
C ARG A 77 -10.91 11.59 5.35
N LEU A 78 -11.71 10.99 4.47
CA LEU A 78 -13.10 10.61 4.77
C LEU A 78 -13.19 9.60 5.92
N HIS A 79 -12.30 8.60 5.94
CA HIS A 79 -12.19 7.65 7.05
C HIS A 79 -11.93 8.38 8.36
N SER A 80 -10.97 9.31 8.36
CA SER A 80 -10.61 10.11 9.53
C SER A 80 -11.76 11.00 10.01
N HIS A 81 -12.55 11.57 9.10
CA HIS A 81 -13.76 12.31 9.46
C HIS A 81 -14.80 11.42 10.14
N LEU A 82 -14.99 10.19 9.65
CA LEU A 82 -15.91 9.24 10.27
C LEU A 82 -15.43 8.84 11.67
N THR A 83 -14.15 8.48 11.83
CA THR A 83 -13.57 8.12 13.14
C THR A 83 -13.74 9.26 14.15
N ARG A 84 -13.36 10.49 13.78
CA ARG A 84 -13.50 11.68 14.64
C ARG A 84 -14.98 11.97 14.97
N SER A 85 -15.88 11.70 14.02
CA SER A 85 -17.32 11.84 14.25
C SER A 85 -17.83 10.81 15.26
N ASN A 86 -17.35 9.56 15.20
CA ASN A 86 -17.69 8.52 16.18
C ASN A 86 -17.17 8.85 17.57
N GLU A 87 -15.93 9.35 17.68
CA GLU A 87 -15.35 9.84 18.94
C GLU A 87 -16.23 10.93 19.56
N ALA A 88 -16.63 11.93 18.77
CA ALA A 88 -17.50 13.02 19.24
C ALA A 88 -18.89 12.52 19.69
N VAL A 89 -19.46 11.53 19.00
CA VAL A 89 -20.73 10.91 19.41
C VAL A 89 -20.56 10.07 20.69
N GLY A 90 -19.41 9.41 20.86
CA GLY A 90 -19.07 8.68 22.08
C GLY A 90 -18.94 9.61 23.29
N GLU A 91 -18.27 10.76 23.12
CA GLU A 91 -18.12 11.78 24.16
C GLU A 91 -19.43 12.54 24.45
N TYR A 92 -20.23 12.80 23.42
CA TYR A 92 -21.48 13.54 23.51
C TYR A 92 -22.66 12.75 22.89
N PRO A 93 -23.22 11.76 23.62
CA PRO A 93 -24.26 10.87 23.08
C PRO A 93 -25.52 11.56 22.58
N PHE A 94 -25.85 12.76 23.09
CA PHE A 94 -26.99 13.54 22.62
C PHE A 94 -26.84 14.00 21.15
N LEU A 95 -25.64 13.96 20.58
CA LEU A 95 -25.40 14.23 19.16
C LEU A 95 -25.76 13.05 18.25
N ALA A 96 -25.94 11.84 18.79
CA ALA A 96 -26.16 10.64 17.98
C ALA A 96 -27.34 10.76 16.99
N PRO A 97 -28.53 11.26 17.38
CA PRO A 97 -29.66 11.41 16.45
C PRO A 97 -29.37 12.38 15.30
N TRP A 98 -28.53 13.38 15.54
CA TRP A 98 -28.13 14.38 14.55
C TRP A 98 -27.03 13.86 13.62
N ALA A 99 -26.09 13.09 14.17
CA ALA A 99 -24.95 12.55 13.44
C ALA A 99 -25.33 11.38 12.54
N ASP A 100 -26.33 10.56 12.91
CA ASP A 100 -26.59 9.27 12.24
C ASP A 100 -26.84 9.38 10.73
N GLY A 101 -27.66 10.34 10.31
CA GLY A 101 -27.94 10.58 8.89
C GLY A 101 -26.73 11.11 8.11
N LEU A 102 -25.85 11.88 8.76
CA LEU A 102 -24.60 12.35 8.16
C LEU A 102 -23.57 11.22 8.05
N GLN A 103 -23.38 10.46 9.12
CA GLN A 103 -22.46 9.32 9.16
C GLN A 103 -22.86 8.21 8.20
N SER A 104 -24.17 7.96 8.00
CA SER A 104 -24.64 6.98 7.01
C SER A 104 -24.31 7.40 5.57
N ARG A 105 -24.50 8.69 5.24
CA ARG A 105 -24.11 9.23 3.92
C ARG A 105 -22.60 9.20 3.72
N LEU A 106 -21.84 9.65 4.74
CA LEU A 106 -20.38 9.60 4.72
C LEU A 106 -19.85 8.17 4.53
N THR A 107 -20.46 7.17 5.18
CA THR A 107 -20.09 5.75 5.02
C THR A 107 -20.29 5.27 3.58
N THR A 108 -21.35 5.73 2.92
CA THR A 108 -21.64 5.38 1.52
C THR A 108 -20.58 5.97 0.57
N VAL A 109 -20.23 7.25 0.76
CA VAL A 109 -19.17 7.91 -0.02
C VAL A 109 -17.80 7.27 0.27
N LEU A 110 -17.52 6.97 1.54
CA LEU A 110 -16.29 6.31 1.96
C LEU A 110 -16.10 4.96 1.26
N ASP A 111 -17.15 4.14 1.18
CA ASP A 111 -17.07 2.84 0.49
C ASP A 111 -16.89 3.00 -1.03
N LYS A 112 -17.50 4.01 -1.65
CA LYS A 112 -17.27 4.34 -3.07
C LYS A 112 -15.81 4.71 -3.32
N GLU A 113 -15.24 5.61 -2.50
CA GLU A 113 -13.84 6.03 -2.60
C GLU A 113 -12.88 4.87 -2.32
N ARG A 114 -13.18 4.03 -1.33
CA ARG A 114 -12.42 2.80 -1.04
C ARG A 114 -12.36 1.90 -2.27
N ARG A 115 -13.50 1.62 -2.92
CA ARG A 115 -13.56 0.78 -4.13
C ARG A 115 -12.80 1.40 -5.30
N ALA A 116 -12.91 2.72 -5.49
CA ALA A 116 -12.17 3.43 -6.52
C ALA A 116 -10.65 3.37 -6.30
N PHE A 117 -10.20 3.53 -5.05
CA PHE A 117 -8.81 3.35 -4.69
C PHE A 117 -8.34 1.90 -4.89
N ALA A 118 -9.12 0.92 -4.43
CA ALA A 118 -8.82 -0.50 -4.60
C ALA A 118 -8.68 -0.92 -6.07
N ALA A 119 -9.48 -0.33 -6.98
CA ALA A 119 -9.38 -0.59 -8.41
C ALA A 119 -8.05 -0.13 -9.05
N LEU A 120 -7.31 0.76 -8.39
CA LEU A 120 -6.01 1.28 -8.82
C LEU A 120 -4.83 0.51 -8.18
N VAL A 121 -5.13 -0.49 -7.36
CA VAL A 121 -4.17 -1.35 -6.67
C VAL A 121 -4.26 -2.76 -7.23
N GLN A 122 -3.12 -3.43 -7.36
CA GLN A 122 -3.06 -4.81 -7.85
C GLN A 122 -2.91 -5.77 -6.65
N PRO A 123 -3.90 -6.65 -6.39
CA PRO A 123 -3.85 -7.59 -5.26
C PRO A 123 -2.59 -8.45 -5.24
N ASP A 124 -2.13 -8.91 -6.42
CA ASP A 124 -0.94 -9.74 -6.58
C ASP A 124 0.32 -9.03 -6.05
N ARG A 125 0.42 -7.71 -6.23
CA ARG A 125 1.56 -6.92 -5.72
C ARG A 125 1.57 -6.81 -4.20
N LEU A 126 0.38 -6.74 -3.60
CA LEU A 126 0.26 -6.74 -2.14
C LEU A 126 0.70 -8.09 -1.56
N LEU A 127 0.37 -9.18 -2.26
CA LEU A 127 0.81 -10.52 -1.89
C LEU A 127 2.32 -10.71 -2.08
N GLU A 128 2.87 -10.25 -3.21
CA GLU A 128 4.33 -10.24 -3.48
C GLU A 128 5.09 -9.45 -2.40
N ALA A 129 4.61 -8.24 -2.06
CA ALA A 129 5.18 -7.44 -0.97
C ALA A 129 5.16 -8.19 0.37
N ALA A 130 4.10 -8.94 0.66
CA ALA A 130 4.02 -9.76 1.87
C ALA A 130 4.97 -10.96 1.86
N ALA A 131 5.19 -11.55 0.69
CA ALA A 131 6.15 -12.62 0.52
C ALA A 131 7.59 -12.17 0.80
N VAL A 132 7.94 -10.90 0.53
CA VAL A 132 9.28 -10.36 0.85
C VAL A 132 9.62 -10.52 2.34
N ARG A 133 8.64 -10.40 3.24
CA ARG A 133 8.85 -10.52 4.69
C ARG A 133 9.38 -11.89 5.11
N VAL A 134 8.99 -12.94 4.41
CA VAL A 134 9.38 -14.32 4.75
C VAL A 134 10.65 -14.77 4.02
N LEU A 135 11.20 -13.93 3.14
CA LEU A 135 12.45 -14.25 2.46
C LEU A 135 13.62 -14.28 3.45
N PRO A 136 14.50 -15.29 3.36
CA PRO A 136 15.70 -15.32 4.18
C PRO A 136 16.62 -14.16 3.81
N THR A 137 17.39 -13.65 4.79
CA THR A 137 18.46 -12.71 4.47
C THR A 137 19.50 -13.42 3.59
N PRO A 138 19.79 -12.91 2.38
CA PRO A 138 20.70 -13.56 1.45
C PRO A 138 22.11 -13.64 2.04
N GLN A 139 22.77 -14.77 1.78
CA GLN A 139 24.18 -14.95 2.09
C GLN A 139 24.98 -14.47 0.88
N PHE A 140 25.84 -13.48 1.08
CA PHE A 140 26.66 -12.94 0.01
C PHE A 140 28.00 -13.69 -0.06
N THR A 141 28.24 -14.37 -1.17
CA THR A 141 29.56 -14.93 -1.49
C THR A 141 30.47 -13.86 -2.07
N ALA A 142 31.79 -14.06 -1.98
CA ALA A 142 32.77 -13.16 -2.58
C ALA A 142 32.71 -13.25 -4.12
N ASP A 143 31.84 -12.46 -4.72
CA ASP A 143 31.72 -12.32 -6.17
C ASP A 143 32.81 -11.36 -6.69
N PRO A 144 33.61 -11.76 -7.70
CA PRO A 144 34.56 -10.88 -8.36
C PRO A 144 33.99 -9.53 -8.81
N ALA A 145 32.71 -9.47 -9.18
CA ALA A 145 32.04 -8.23 -9.59
C ALA A 145 31.99 -7.16 -8.49
N PHE A 146 32.02 -7.57 -7.21
CA PHE A 146 32.02 -6.65 -6.06
C PHE A 146 33.42 -6.31 -5.54
N THR A 147 34.49 -6.75 -6.23
CA THR A 147 35.87 -6.45 -5.81
C THR A 147 36.13 -4.95 -5.65
N GLY A 148 35.46 -4.11 -6.44
CA GLY A 148 35.54 -2.64 -6.34
C GLY A 148 35.05 -2.06 -5.00
N LEU A 149 34.20 -2.79 -4.27
CA LEU A 149 33.73 -2.43 -2.93
C LEU A 149 34.73 -2.80 -1.83
N GLY A 150 35.64 -3.74 -2.10
CA GLY A 150 36.66 -4.19 -1.14
C GLY A 150 36.05 -4.86 0.10
N ALA A 151 36.64 -4.61 1.27
CA ALA A 151 36.22 -5.25 2.53
C ALA A 151 34.79 -4.91 2.98
N GLU A 152 34.19 -3.83 2.47
CA GLU A 152 32.82 -3.40 2.80
C GLU A 152 31.74 -4.03 1.89
N ALA A 153 32.11 -4.95 0.99
CA ALA A 153 31.18 -5.54 0.03
C ALA A 153 29.97 -6.21 0.71
N ASP A 154 30.20 -7.16 1.63
CA ASP A 154 29.12 -7.88 2.33
C ASP A 154 28.18 -6.91 3.08
N LYS A 155 28.74 -5.94 3.81
CA LYS A 155 27.95 -4.95 4.55
C LYS A 155 27.12 -4.06 3.61
N THR A 156 27.70 -3.63 2.50
CA THR A 156 27.00 -2.84 1.47
C THR A 156 25.84 -3.63 0.88
N LEU A 157 26.06 -4.90 0.54
CA LEU A 157 25.05 -5.79 -0.04
C LEU A 157 23.93 -6.10 0.96
N ARG A 158 24.25 -6.37 2.23
CA ARG A 158 23.25 -6.51 3.30
C ARG A 158 22.42 -5.25 3.47
N ARG A 159 23.05 -4.07 3.42
CA ARG A 159 22.33 -2.79 3.47
C ARG A 159 21.42 -2.62 2.26
N ALA A 160 21.89 -2.97 1.08
CA ALA A 160 21.10 -2.88 -0.15
C ALA A 160 19.87 -3.80 -0.09
N TRP A 161 20.05 -5.06 0.34
CA TRP A 161 18.96 -5.99 0.62
C TRP A 161 17.96 -5.42 1.64
N HIS A 162 18.46 -4.87 2.75
CA HIS A 162 17.60 -4.32 3.80
C HIS A 162 16.78 -3.12 3.31
N GLU A 163 17.39 -2.22 2.54
CA GLU A 163 16.70 -1.04 1.98
C GLU A 163 15.67 -1.43 0.92
N TRP A 164 16.00 -2.38 0.05
CA TRP A 164 15.06 -2.94 -0.93
C TRP A 164 13.88 -3.62 -0.24
N SER A 165 14.15 -4.60 0.62
CA SER A 165 13.11 -5.38 1.29
C SER A 165 12.21 -4.50 2.14
N ARG A 166 12.78 -3.55 2.91
CA ARG A 166 11.99 -2.59 3.70
C ARG A 166 11.05 -1.76 2.82
N ARG A 167 11.51 -1.27 1.66
CA ARG A 167 10.65 -0.47 0.78
C ARG A 167 9.60 -1.32 0.08
N ALA A 168 9.98 -2.51 -0.38
CA ALA A 168 9.09 -3.44 -1.05
C ALA A 168 7.94 -3.91 -0.15
N MET A 169 8.23 -4.30 1.10
CA MET A 169 7.23 -4.80 2.05
C MET A 169 6.10 -3.81 2.35
N TRP A 170 6.39 -2.51 2.35
CA TRP A 170 5.46 -1.45 2.78
C TRP A 170 4.89 -0.62 1.62
N SER A 171 5.03 -1.11 0.39
CA SER A 171 4.54 -0.43 -0.81
C SER A 171 3.40 -1.18 -1.51
N TRP A 172 2.64 -0.44 -2.33
CA TRP A 172 1.68 -0.96 -3.30
C TRP A 172 2.28 -1.14 -4.70
N ARG A 173 3.56 -0.75 -4.87
CA ARG A 173 4.26 -0.72 -6.16
C ARG A 173 4.74 -2.11 -6.54
N ARG A 174 5.24 -2.27 -7.76
CA ARG A 174 5.91 -3.52 -8.12
C ARG A 174 7.25 -3.61 -7.41
N LEU A 175 7.74 -4.83 -7.23
CA LEU A 175 9.04 -5.05 -6.61
C LEU A 175 10.19 -4.40 -7.42
N GLU A 176 10.07 -4.39 -8.75
CA GLU A 176 11.02 -3.74 -9.67
C GLU A 176 11.12 -2.22 -9.48
N ASP A 177 10.05 -1.58 -8.98
CA ASP A 177 10.03 -0.12 -8.78
C ASP A 177 10.89 0.31 -7.56
N HIS A 178 11.47 -0.65 -6.85
CA HIS A 178 12.32 -0.42 -5.66
C HIS A 178 13.82 -0.58 -5.93
N ASP A 179 14.22 -0.94 -7.16
CA ASP A 179 15.63 -1.16 -7.55
C ASP A 179 16.50 0.10 -7.37
N TYR A 180 15.90 1.29 -7.49
CA TYR A 180 16.63 2.54 -7.25
C TYR A 180 17.20 2.64 -5.83
N ALA A 181 16.55 2.03 -4.83
CA ALA A 181 17.06 1.99 -3.47
C ALA A 181 18.41 1.25 -3.40
N VAL A 182 18.47 0.10 -4.08
CA VAL A 182 19.66 -0.74 -4.22
C VAL A 182 20.76 0.03 -4.95
N TYR A 183 20.41 0.64 -6.08
CA TYR A 183 21.32 1.44 -6.89
C TYR A 183 21.98 2.56 -6.07
N THR A 184 21.21 3.28 -5.23
CA THR A 184 21.75 4.36 -4.39
C THR A 184 22.74 3.85 -3.36
N VAL A 185 22.44 2.75 -2.66
CA VAL A 185 23.33 2.16 -1.65
C VAL A 185 24.67 1.75 -2.26
N VAL A 186 24.65 1.09 -3.42
CA VAL A 186 25.87 0.68 -4.12
C VAL A 186 26.63 1.90 -4.64
N SER A 187 25.94 2.85 -5.26
CA SER A 187 26.55 4.10 -5.75
C SER A 187 27.27 4.88 -4.65
N ASP A 188 26.63 5.01 -3.49
CA ASP A 188 27.17 5.71 -2.32
C ASP A 188 28.42 5.01 -1.77
N ALA A 189 28.43 3.67 -1.76
CA ALA A 189 29.58 2.89 -1.32
C ALA A 189 30.80 3.06 -2.25
N PHE A 190 30.59 3.21 -3.56
CA PHE A 190 31.65 3.53 -4.51
C PHE A 190 32.14 4.99 -4.36
N GLY A 191 31.23 5.92 -4.04
CA GLY A 191 31.53 7.35 -3.96
C GLY A 191 32.07 7.87 -5.29
N ARG A 192 33.28 8.45 -5.29
CA ARG A 192 33.94 8.94 -6.52
C ARG A 192 34.66 7.87 -7.33
N ARG A 193 34.77 6.63 -6.82
CA ARG A 193 35.47 5.54 -7.51
C ARG A 193 34.66 5.08 -8.73
N ARG A 194 35.32 5.00 -9.89
CA ARG A 194 34.68 4.61 -11.17
C ARG A 194 34.97 3.18 -11.61
N LYS A 195 36.11 2.61 -11.18
CA LYS A 195 36.55 1.26 -11.57
C LYS A 195 35.72 0.20 -10.84
N GLY A 196 35.17 -0.78 -11.55
CA GLY A 196 34.36 -1.86 -10.98
C GLY A 196 32.91 -1.46 -10.68
N ARG A 197 32.52 -0.20 -10.93
CA ARG A 197 31.17 0.30 -10.64
C ARG A 197 30.13 -0.23 -11.64
N PRO A 198 30.37 -0.21 -12.97
CA PRO A 198 29.44 -0.81 -13.93
C PRO A 198 29.22 -2.30 -13.67
N GLU A 199 30.28 -3.05 -13.37
CA GLU A 199 30.23 -4.48 -13.09
C GLU A 199 29.44 -4.79 -11.82
N ALA A 200 29.64 -3.99 -10.76
CA ALA A 200 28.86 -4.09 -9.53
C ALA A 200 27.38 -3.74 -9.74
N HIS A 201 27.06 -2.76 -10.61
CA HIS A 201 25.66 -2.45 -10.93
C HIS A 201 25.00 -3.56 -11.76
N ALA A 202 25.66 -4.10 -12.79
CA ALA A 202 25.11 -5.22 -13.54
C ALA A 202 24.83 -6.45 -12.64
N SER A 203 25.72 -6.71 -11.69
CA SER A 203 25.57 -7.85 -10.77
C SER A 203 24.51 -7.59 -9.69
N ILE A 204 24.33 -6.33 -9.25
CA ILE A 204 23.26 -6.01 -8.30
C ILE A 204 21.87 -6.04 -8.96
N ASP A 205 21.77 -5.71 -10.24
CA ASP A 205 20.53 -5.84 -11.00
C ASP A 205 20.12 -7.33 -11.09
N GLN A 206 21.08 -8.23 -11.34
CA GLN A 206 20.84 -9.68 -11.31
C GLN A 206 20.42 -10.18 -9.92
N LEU A 207 21.11 -9.76 -8.85
CA LEU A 207 20.74 -10.11 -7.48
C LEU A 207 19.32 -9.63 -7.13
N THR A 208 18.96 -8.41 -7.56
CA THR A 208 17.63 -7.86 -7.30
C THR A 208 16.56 -8.61 -8.08
N ALA A 209 16.82 -8.97 -9.34
CA ALA A 209 15.93 -9.83 -10.12
C ALA A 209 15.72 -11.20 -9.45
N ASP A 210 16.78 -11.80 -8.88
CA ASP A 210 16.69 -13.06 -8.14
C ASP A 210 15.85 -12.94 -6.86
N TRP A 211 15.98 -11.82 -6.13
CA TRP A 211 15.16 -11.52 -4.97
C TRP A 211 13.68 -11.38 -5.32
N ILE A 212 13.38 -10.68 -6.41
CA ILE A 212 12.03 -10.50 -6.95
C ILE A 212 11.45 -11.87 -7.34
N ARG A 213 12.23 -12.69 -8.04
CA ARG A 213 11.84 -14.05 -8.43
C ARG A 213 11.51 -14.90 -7.20
N GLN A 214 12.35 -14.89 -6.16
CA GLN A 214 12.10 -15.63 -4.92
C GLN A 214 10.82 -15.15 -4.21
N ALA A 215 10.58 -13.83 -4.15
CA ALA A 215 9.34 -13.28 -3.59
C ALA A 215 8.10 -13.79 -4.34
N ARG A 216 8.15 -13.81 -5.68
CA ARG A 216 7.06 -14.30 -6.54
C ARG A 216 6.82 -15.79 -6.40
N GLU A 217 7.89 -16.58 -6.32
CA GLU A 217 7.81 -18.03 -6.07
C GLU A 217 7.12 -18.32 -4.74
N GLU A 218 7.46 -17.56 -3.69
CA GLU A 218 6.83 -17.71 -2.39
C GLU A 218 5.37 -17.22 -2.38
N ALA A 219 5.06 -16.12 -3.07
CA ALA A 219 3.69 -15.64 -3.27
C ALA A 219 2.81 -16.62 -4.04
N SER A 220 3.40 -17.32 -5.02
CA SER A 220 2.72 -18.30 -5.88
C SER A 220 2.67 -19.70 -5.28
N ARG A 221 3.37 -19.94 -4.16
CA ARG A 221 3.40 -21.24 -3.51
C ARG A 221 1.96 -21.61 -3.11
N PRO A 222 1.44 -22.79 -3.52
CA PRO A 222 0.12 -23.23 -3.11
C PRO A 222 0.10 -23.37 -1.59
N VAL A 223 -0.51 -22.40 -0.91
CA VAL A 223 -0.67 -22.47 0.53
C VAL A 223 -1.88 -23.37 0.77
N SER A 224 -1.68 -24.49 1.46
CA SER A 224 -2.79 -25.33 1.96
C SER A 224 -3.66 -24.58 2.98
N THR A 225 -3.19 -23.42 3.45
CA THR A 225 -3.87 -22.56 4.40
C THR A 225 -4.96 -21.75 3.69
N PRO A 226 -6.21 -21.79 4.17
CA PRO A 226 -7.29 -21.01 3.61
C PRO A 226 -7.05 -19.50 3.79
N TRP A 227 -7.78 -18.69 3.03
CA TRP A 227 -7.86 -17.25 3.27
C TRP A 227 -8.32 -17.00 4.71
N GLN A 228 -7.73 -15.99 5.34
CA GLN A 228 -7.97 -15.66 6.74
C GLN A 228 -8.87 -14.44 6.85
N LEU A 229 -9.85 -14.51 7.75
CA LEU A 229 -10.64 -13.36 8.14
C LEU A 229 -9.92 -12.62 9.26
N VAL A 230 -9.63 -11.33 9.05
CA VAL A 230 -8.86 -10.49 9.97
C VAL A 230 -9.63 -9.22 10.23
N ALA A 231 -9.76 -8.82 11.50
CA ALA A 231 -10.28 -7.53 11.88
C ALA A 231 -9.14 -6.51 12.03
N VAL A 232 -9.41 -5.28 11.62
CA VAL A 232 -8.48 -4.16 11.73
C VAL A 232 -9.22 -2.88 12.13
N LYS A 233 -8.60 -2.07 12.98
CA LYS A 233 -9.01 -0.67 13.20
C LYS A 233 -7.98 0.24 12.55
N ALA A 234 -8.38 0.94 11.50
CA ALA A 234 -7.50 1.90 10.86
C ALA A 234 -7.42 3.18 11.72
N PRO A 235 -6.22 3.68 12.03
CA PRO A 235 -6.10 4.95 12.74
C PRO A 235 -6.66 6.10 11.89
N ALA A 236 -7.18 7.12 12.55
CA ALA A 236 -7.45 8.40 11.91
C ALA A 236 -6.13 9.10 11.59
N LEU A 237 -6.12 9.97 10.58
CA LEU A 237 -5.00 10.86 10.33
C LEU A 237 -4.77 11.75 11.59
N PRO A 238 -3.52 11.95 12.02
CA PRO A 238 -3.22 12.81 13.15
C PRO A 238 -3.71 14.24 12.85
N ARG A 239 -4.26 14.92 13.86
CA ARG A 239 -4.58 16.35 13.75
C ARG A 239 -3.27 17.12 13.75
N THR A 240 -2.77 17.51 12.59
CA THR A 240 -1.61 18.40 12.53
C THR A 240 -2.05 19.85 12.74
N HIS A 241 -1.19 20.65 13.38
CA HIS A 241 -1.31 22.09 13.35
C HIS A 241 -1.18 22.57 11.88
N TYR A 242 -1.75 23.73 11.55
CA TYR A 242 -1.87 24.29 10.18
C TYR A 242 -0.58 24.31 9.32
N SER A 243 0.60 24.05 9.89
CA SER A 243 1.90 24.07 9.21
C SER A 243 2.55 22.69 9.00
N GLU A 244 2.01 21.61 9.56
CA GLU A 244 2.61 20.28 9.44
C GLU A 244 1.85 19.39 8.46
N PRO A 245 2.55 18.72 7.53
CA PRO A 245 1.90 17.77 6.64
C PRO A 245 1.31 16.62 7.46
N GLU A 246 0.02 16.34 7.28
CA GLU A 246 -0.62 15.15 7.84
C GLU A 246 0.17 13.91 7.39
N ARG A 247 0.94 13.30 8.29
CA ARG A 247 1.60 12.02 8.01
C ARG A 247 0.62 10.91 8.32
N ASP A 248 0.30 10.14 7.30
CA ASP A 248 -0.52 8.95 7.50
C ASP A 248 0.23 7.95 8.38
N ALA A 249 -0.45 7.44 9.40
CA ALA A 249 0.07 6.38 10.26
C ALA A 249 0.10 5.03 9.53
N LEU A 250 -0.74 4.86 8.51
CA LEU A 250 -0.72 3.68 7.65
C LEU A 250 0.39 3.78 6.61
N THR A 251 1.11 2.67 6.43
CA THR A 251 1.93 2.46 5.24
C THR A 251 1.05 2.37 3.99
N LEU A 252 1.64 2.61 2.83
CA LEU A 252 0.95 2.49 1.54
C LEU A 252 0.42 1.06 1.32
N TRP A 253 1.15 0.05 1.79
CA TRP A 253 0.71 -1.34 1.74
C TRP A 253 -0.49 -1.60 2.65
N GLU A 254 -0.47 -1.17 3.93
CA GLU A 254 -1.59 -1.37 4.85
C GLU A 254 -2.88 -0.70 4.35
N ALA A 255 -2.78 0.55 3.92
CA ALA A 255 -3.88 1.29 3.31
C ALA A 255 -4.48 0.53 2.11
N SER A 256 -3.63 0.01 1.24
CA SER A 256 -4.03 -0.77 0.07
C SER A 256 -4.69 -2.10 0.43
N VAL A 257 -4.16 -2.81 1.41
CA VAL A 257 -4.70 -4.09 1.89
C VAL A 257 -6.09 -3.88 2.47
N ILE A 258 -6.26 -2.88 3.33
CA ILE A 258 -7.57 -2.53 3.90
C ILE A 258 -8.56 -2.19 2.78
N ALA A 259 -8.16 -1.32 1.84
CA ALA A 259 -9.05 -0.92 0.76
C ALA A 259 -9.44 -2.08 -0.16
N THR A 260 -8.50 -2.98 -0.46
CA THR A 260 -8.68 -4.08 -1.43
C THR A 260 -9.46 -5.25 -0.85
N TYR A 261 -9.17 -5.65 0.38
CA TYR A 261 -9.66 -6.92 0.96
C TYR A 261 -10.81 -6.74 1.95
N GLN A 262 -11.32 -5.51 2.16
CA GLN A 262 -12.45 -5.25 3.03
C GLN A 262 -13.72 -5.97 2.53
N VAL A 263 -14.28 -6.82 3.39
CA VAL A 263 -15.55 -7.54 3.17
C VAL A 263 -16.69 -7.01 4.05
N ALA A 264 -16.37 -6.46 5.23
CA ALA A 264 -17.34 -5.82 6.11
C ALA A 264 -16.75 -4.59 6.80
N PHE A 265 -17.61 -3.64 7.19
CA PHE A 265 -17.20 -2.40 7.86
C PHE A 265 -18.19 -2.03 8.96
N ASN A 266 -17.69 -1.89 10.19
CA ASN A 266 -18.45 -1.39 11.32
C ASN A 266 -18.26 0.12 11.43
N ARG A 267 -19.24 0.87 10.91
CA ARG A 267 -19.19 2.33 10.90
C ARG A 267 -19.12 2.98 12.28
N LYS A 268 -19.63 2.32 13.33
CA LYS A 268 -19.66 2.90 14.69
C LYS A 268 -18.30 2.81 15.36
N ALA A 269 -17.62 1.68 15.17
CA ALA A 269 -16.29 1.45 15.73
C ALA A 269 -15.15 1.94 14.82
N GLY A 270 -15.44 2.21 13.53
CA GLY A 270 -14.41 2.48 12.53
C GLY A 270 -13.51 1.28 12.26
N THR A 271 -14.06 0.06 12.41
CA THR A 271 -13.33 -1.19 12.21
C THR A 271 -13.76 -1.86 10.90
N ALA A 272 -12.85 -2.61 10.30
CA ALA A 272 -13.09 -3.36 9.07
C ALA A 272 -12.74 -4.84 9.28
N ALA A 273 -13.50 -5.72 8.63
CA ALA A 273 -13.13 -7.12 8.46
C ALA A 273 -12.57 -7.29 7.05
N LEU A 274 -11.40 -7.93 6.97
CA LEU A 274 -10.67 -8.21 5.74
C LEU A 274 -10.63 -9.71 5.51
N LEU A 275 -10.94 -10.15 4.29
CA LEU A 275 -10.71 -11.53 3.87
C LEU A 275 -9.44 -11.55 3.02
N VAL A 276 -8.33 -12.01 3.60
CA VAL A 276 -6.99 -11.84 3.04
C VAL A 276 -6.26 -13.18 2.83
N PRO A 277 -5.33 -13.27 1.87
CA PRO A 277 -4.39 -14.38 1.78
C PRO A 277 -3.55 -14.54 3.06
N HIS A 278 -3.08 -15.77 3.33
CA HIS A 278 -2.32 -16.09 4.54
C HIS A 278 -1.11 -15.16 4.77
N LEU A 279 -0.25 -14.95 3.76
CA LEU A 279 0.94 -14.09 3.90
C LEU A 279 0.59 -12.64 4.27
N VAL A 280 -0.48 -12.10 3.67
CA VAL A 280 -1.00 -10.76 3.97
C VAL A 280 -1.51 -10.70 5.42
N ALA A 281 -2.23 -11.73 5.86
CA ALA A 281 -2.70 -11.83 7.24
C ALA A 281 -1.52 -11.86 8.24
N GLU A 282 -0.51 -12.70 7.98
CA GLU A 282 0.65 -12.81 8.86
C GLU A 282 1.43 -11.49 8.94
N GLN A 283 1.56 -10.75 7.83
CA GLN A 283 2.22 -9.44 7.83
C GLN A 283 1.40 -8.41 8.63
N LEU A 284 0.11 -8.29 8.38
CA LEU A 284 -0.77 -7.38 9.15
C LEU A 284 -0.68 -7.66 10.64
N LEU A 285 -0.72 -8.93 11.05
CA LEU A 285 -0.66 -9.32 12.46
C LEU A 285 0.69 -9.02 13.11
N SER A 286 1.80 -9.11 12.36
CA SER A 286 3.11 -8.73 12.90
C SER A 286 3.30 -7.22 13.09
N CYS A 287 2.46 -6.43 12.43
CA CYS A 287 2.49 -4.97 12.49
C CYS A 287 1.40 -4.40 13.39
N ALA A 288 0.58 -5.28 13.97
CA ALA A 288 -0.43 -4.89 14.94
C ALA A 288 0.22 -4.03 16.03
N SER A 289 -0.37 -2.86 16.24
CA SER A 289 0.06 -1.89 17.25
C SER A 289 -1.14 -1.40 18.04
N ILE A 290 -0.90 -0.63 19.10
CA ILE A 290 -1.98 -0.02 19.89
C ILE A 290 -2.82 0.92 19.01
N ASP A 291 -2.17 1.64 18.08
CA ASP A 291 -2.83 2.61 17.19
C ASP A 291 -3.55 1.94 16.00
N MET A 292 -3.13 0.72 15.63
CA MET A 292 -3.72 -0.09 14.58
C MET A 292 -3.83 -1.55 15.06
N PRO A 293 -4.80 -1.87 15.92
CA PRO A 293 -5.01 -3.23 16.38
C PRO A 293 -5.48 -4.11 15.21
N VAL A 294 -4.95 -5.33 15.17
CA VAL A 294 -5.27 -6.34 14.16
C VAL A 294 -5.44 -7.68 14.86
N GLN A 295 -6.51 -8.43 14.53
CA GLN A 295 -6.77 -9.74 15.11
C GLN A 295 -7.40 -10.69 14.09
N ARG A 296 -7.05 -11.98 14.14
CA ARG A 296 -7.77 -13.02 13.38
C ARG A 296 -9.19 -13.18 13.94
N LEU A 297 -10.18 -13.10 13.06
CA LEU A 297 -11.57 -13.42 13.38
C LEU A 297 -11.80 -14.91 13.13
N ALA A 298 -12.43 -15.59 14.09
CA ALA A 298 -12.83 -16.99 13.97
C ALA A 298 -11.72 -17.96 13.48
N PRO A 299 -10.56 -18.02 14.15
CA PRO A 299 -9.44 -18.87 13.71
C PRO A 299 -9.77 -20.37 13.62
N ASP A 300 -10.78 -20.82 14.37
CA ASP A 300 -11.19 -22.24 14.45
C ASP A 300 -12.40 -22.60 13.55
N GLY A 301 -12.85 -21.67 12.70
CA GLY A 301 -14.00 -21.88 11.81
C GLY A 301 -15.34 -21.64 12.51
N ASN A 302 -15.79 -20.39 12.51
CA ASN A 302 -17.11 -20.00 12.99
C ASN A 302 -18.06 -19.77 11.82
N ALA A 303 -19.34 -20.16 11.95
CA ALA A 303 -20.37 -19.99 10.93
C ALA A 303 -21.00 -18.58 10.91
N LEU A 304 -20.60 -17.70 11.85
CA LEU A 304 -21.05 -16.31 11.89
C LEU A 304 -20.54 -15.51 10.69
N SER A 305 -21.32 -14.51 10.27
CA SER A 305 -20.90 -13.61 9.19
C SER A 305 -19.76 -12.69 9.64
N ALA A 306 -19.02 -12.13 8.68
CA ALA A 306 -17.94 -11.19 8.96
C ALA A 306 -18.42 -9.96 9.74
N GLU A 307 -19.63 -9.46 9.45
CA GLU A 307 -20.25 -8.35 10.16
C GLU A 307 -20.47 -8.69 11.64
N MET A 308 -21.06 -9.86 11.92
CA MET A 308 -21.34 -10.28 13.30
C MET A 308 -20.05 -10.51 14.10
N LEU A 309 -19.03 -11.12 13.49
CA LEU A 309 -17.73 -11.31 14.13
C LEU A 309 -17.03 -9.98 14.41
N LEU A 310 -17.16 -9.01 13.49
CA LEU A 310 -16.59 -7.68 13.64
C LEU A 310 -17.32 -6.85 14.71
N GLU A 311 -18.63 -7.02 14.86
CA GLU A 311 -19.41 -6.39 15.94
C GLU A 311 -19.06 -6.95 17.33
N GLN A 312 -18.68 -8.23 17.41
CA GLN A 312 -18.24 -8.87 18.65
C GLN A 312 -16.79 -8.55 19.03
N TRP A 313 -16.02 -7.98 18.10
CA TRP A 313 -14.62 -7.68 18.33
C TRP A 313 -14.46 -6.45 19.23
N ASP A 314 -14.17 -6.71 20.50
CA ASP A 314 -13.70 -5.70 21.43
C ASP A 314 -12.22 -5.41 21.18
N HIS A 315 -11.96 -4.23 20.62
CA HIS A 315 -10.62 -3.73 20.32
C HIS A 315 -10.20 -2.65 21.32
N GLU A 316 -11.06 -2.25 22.25
CA GLU A 316 -10.74 -1.28 23.30
C GLU A 316 -9.83 -1.89 24.37
N SER A 317 -9.85 -3.21 24.51
CA SER A 317 -8.94 -3.97 25.38
C SER A 317 -7.45 -3.82 25.02
N PHE A 318 -7.12 -3.32 23.82
CA PHE A 318 -5.75 -2.97 23.41
C PHE A 318 -5.29 -1.58 23.89
N THR A 319 -6.20 -0.75 24.44
CA THR A 319 -5.93 0.65 24.83
C THR A 319 -5.56 0.81 26.32
N CYS A 320 -5.51 -0.28 27.08
CA CYS A 320 -5.07 -0.31 28.48
C CYS A 320 -3.98 -1.37 28.69
N SER A 321 -2.74 -1.03 28.32
CA SER A 321 -1.51 -1.71 28.77
C SER A 321 -0.37 -0.72 28.79
#